data_AF-A0A1G0WID2-F1
#
_entry.id   AF-A0A1G0WID2-F1
#
_cell.length_a   1.000
_cell.length_b   1.000
_cell.length_c   1.000
_cell.angle_alpha   90.00
_cell.angle_beta   90.00
_cell.angle_gamma   90.00
#
_symmetry.space_group_name_H-M   'P 1'
#
loop_
_entity.id
_entity.type
_entity.pdbx_description
1 polymer ?
#
loop_
_entity_poly.entity_id
_entity_poly.type
_entity_poly.pdbx_seq_one_letter_code
_entity_poly.pdbx_strand_id
1 'polypeptide(L)'
;MSKKINLEVCVDNTESVDIASQIGVQRLELCSALALGGLTPTASLIRYARKNSTISLHTMIRLRAGDFCFSEKEIDAMLYDIEVAYAMGTHGIVIGVLKSDFTINTRAVEKIVTYAKKLSLEVTFHRAFDSVPDIREALSLLIDLKVKRILTSGSKNTAIEGVELIRQLNEFAAGRIEIMAGSGINASNVSEIINRTGIKDIHASVGEKVNKFKQTLLKLGAESSDFSYQRTSLEKLTALKRAVL
;
A
#
# COMPACT_ATOMS: atom_id res chain seq x y z
N MET A 1 -9.35 -11.70 -24.86
CA MET A 1 -9.76 -10.54 -24.03
C MET A 1 -8.53 -10.09 -23.26
N SER A 2 -8.06 -8.84 -23.42
CA SER A 2 -6.96 -8.32 -22.59
C SER A 2 -7.39 -8.37 -21.12
N LYS A 3 -6.55 -8.93 -20.25
CA LYS A 3 -6.83 -9.00 -18.81
C LYS A 3 -6.75 -7.58 -18.25
N LYS A 4 -7.86 -7.05 -17.72
CA LYS A 4 -7.89 -5.73 -17.08
C LYS A 4 -6.97 -5.73 -15.85
N ILE A 5 -5.96 -4.85 -15.83
CA ILE A 5 -5.04 -4.63 -14.72
C ILE A 5 -5.58 -3.52 -13.81
N ASN A 6 -5.52 -3.76 -12.50
CA ASN A 6 -5.82 -2.79 -11.46
C ASN A 6 -4.52 -2.10 -11.04
N LEU A 7 -4.44 -0.80 -11.30
CA LEU A 7 -3.34 0.02 -10.82
C LEU A 7 -3.75 0.75 -9.54
N GLU A 8 -3.01 0.48 -8.46
CA GLU A 8 -3.02 1.25 -7.21
C GLU A 8 -1.81 2.18 -7.15
N VAL A 9 -2.04 3.42 -6.71
CA VAL A 9 -0.97 4.40 -6.49
C VAL A 9 -0.98 4.85 -5.03
N CYS A 10 0.18 4.81 -4.37
CA CYS A 10 0.31 5.40 -3.04
C CYS A 10 0.57 6.91 -3.11
N VAL A 11 -0.17 7.66 -2.30
CA VAL A 11 -0.15 9.12 -2.27
C VAL A 11 -0.20 9.64 -0.84
N ASP A 12 0.49 10.75 -0.56
CA ASP A 12 0.53 11.37 0.76
C ASP A 12 0.21 12.87 0.77
N ASN A 13 -0.25 13.41 -0.35
CA ASN A 13 -0.60 14.82 -0.49
C ASN A 13 -1.71 15.02 -1.54
N THR A 14 -2.35 16.19 -1.49
CA THR A 14 -3.49 16.53 -2.35
C THR A 14 -3.11 16.61 -3.82
N GLU A 15 -1.93 17.15 -4.14
CA GLU A 15 -1.43 17.25 -5.52
C GLU A 15 -1.31 15.87 -6.18
N SER A 16 -0.84 14.88 -5.42
CA SER A 16 -0.72 13.49 -5.87
C SER A 16 -2.09 12.82 -6.07
N VAL A 17 -3.07 13.14 -5.21
CA VAL A 17 -4.47 12.71 -5.38
C VAL A 17 -5.06 13.27 -6.67
N ASP A 18 -4.84 14.56 -6.95
CA ASP A 18 -5.35 15.23 -8.14
C ASP A 18 -4.75 14.61 -9.41
N ILE A 19 -3.43 14.42 -9.44
CA ILE A 19 -2.71 13.79 -10.56
C ILE A 19 -3.23 12.36 -10.80
N ALA A 20 -3.35 11.54 -9.76
CA ALA A 20 -3.82 10.17 -9.90
C ALA A 20 -5.30 10.10 -10.33
N SER A 21 -6.12 11.07 -9.90
CA SER A 21 -7.51 11.24 -10.34
C SER A 21 -7.62 11.62 -11.80
N GLN A 22 -6.76 12.53 -12.27
CA GLN A 22 -6.68 12.92 -13.68
C GLN A 22 -6.31 11.73 -14.60
N ILE A 23 -5.38 10.87 -14.16
CA ILE A 23 -4.94 9.71 -14.96
C ILE A 23 -5.94 8.54 -14.92
N GLY A 24 -6.79 8.48 -13.89
CA GLY A 24 -7.81 7.43 -13.78
C GLY A 24 -7.21 6.07 -13.40
N VAL A 25 -6.54 6.01 -12.25
CA VAL A 25 -6.11 4.74 -11.63
C VAL A 25 -7.29 4.04 -10.94
N GLN A 26 -7.16 2.74 -10.65
CA GLN A 26 -8.25 1.96 -10.06
C GLN A 26 -8.37 2.19 -8.56
N ARG A 27 -7.26 2.50 -7.89
CA ARG A 27 -7.22 2.64 -6.44
C ARG A 27 -6.15 3.63 -5.99
N LEU A 28 -6.41 4.33 -4.89
CA LEU A 28 -5.41 5.12 -4.18
C LEU A 28 -5.15 4.46 -2.82
N GLU A 29 -3.88 4.23 -2.50
CA GLU A 29 -3.45 4.00 -1.13
C GLU A 29 -3.08 5.36 -0.51
N LEU A 30 -3.86 5.79 0.48
CA LEU A 30 -3.64 7.04 1.19
C LEU A 30 -2.70 6.80 2.38
N CYS A 31 -1.56 7.47 2.37
CA CYS A 31 -0.50 7.36 3.36
C CYS A 31 -0.12 8.74 3.91
N SER A 32 0.63 8.77 5.00
CA SER A 32 1.55 9.87 5.32
C SER A 32 2.98 9.35 5.32
N ALA A 33 3.96 10.26 5.30
CA ALA A 33 5.39 9.93 5.46
C ALA A 33 5.86 8.75 4.60
N LEU A 34 5.63 8.81 3.28
CA LEU A 34 6.03 7.72 2.36
C LEU A 34 7.53 7.39 2.42
N ALA A 35 8.38 8.36 2.77
CA ALA A 35 9.81 8.14 3.00
C ALA A 35 10.11 7.13 4.12
N LEU A 36 9.17 6.91 5.05
CA LEU A 36 9.25 5.93 6.14
C LEU A 36 8.48 4.63 5.83
N GLY A 37 8.13 4.41 4.56
CA GLY A 37 7.34 3.27 4.11
C GLY A 37 5.83 3.43 4.28
N GLY A 38 5.35 4.65 4.53
CA GLY A 38 3.93 4.95 4.70
C GLY A 38 3.44 4.75 6.13
N LEU A 39 2.71 5.74 6.65
CA LEU A 39 2.04 5.76 7.95
C LEU A 39 0.57 6.15 7.77
N THR A 40 -0.22 6.08 8.84
CA THR A 40 -1.61 6.54 8.81
C THR A 40 -1.71 8.00 8.33
N PRO A 41 -2.49 8.33 7.27
CA PRO A 41 -2.66 9.70 6.80
C PRO A 41 -3.50 10.55 7.76
N THR A 42 -3.47 11.86 7.57
CA THR A 42 -4.41 12.74 8.27
C THR A 42 -5.84 12.52 7.75
N ALA A 43 -6.83 12.66 8.64
CA ALA A 43 -8.25 12.62 8.26
C ALA A 43 -8.59 13.64 7.16
N SER A 44 -7.91 14.80 7.15
CA SER A 44 -8.08 15.83 6.13
C SER A 44 -7.70 15.34 4.72
N LEU A 45 -6.65 14.53 4.58
CA LEU A 45 -6.25 13.97 3.28
C LEU A 45 -7.28 12.95 2.77
N ILE A 46 -7.79 12.09 3.66
CA ILE A 46 -8.84 11.11 3.32
C ILE A 46 -10.10 11.83 2.84
N ARG A 47 -10.57 12.82 3.60
CA ARG A 47 -11.74 13.63 3.24
C ARG A 47 -11.53 14.40 1.94
N TYR A 48 -10.33 14.93 1.71
CA TYR A 48 -9.98 15.59 0.46
C TYR A 48 -10.07 14.63 -0.72
N ALA A 49 -9.45 13.45 -0.62
CA ALA A 49 -9.49 12.45 -1.68
C ALA A 49 -10.93 11.98 -1.96
N ARG A 50 -11.73 11.75 -0.91
CA ARG A 50 -13.14 11.37 -1.07
C ARG A 50 -13.97 12.44 -1.77
N LYS A 51 -13.69 13.72 -1.52
CA LYS A 51 -14.41 14.84 -2.14
C LYS A 51 -14.00 15.06 -3.60
N ASN A 52 -12.72 14.87 -3.93
CA ASN A 52 -12.16 15.28 -5.22
C ASN A 52 -11.86 14.10 -6.17
N SER A 53 -12.19 12.87 -5.79
CA SER A 53 -11.96 11.68 -6.60
C SER A 53 -13.10 10.67 -6.49
N THR A 54 -13.34 9.93 -7.58
CA THR A 54 -14.23 8.76 -7.61
C THR A 54 -13.47 7.44 -7.48
N ILE A 55 -12.14 7.50 -7.37
CA ILE A 55 -11.28 6.33 -7.26
C ILE A 55 -11.52 5.62 -5.92
N SER A 56 -11.39 4.28 -5.91
CA SER A 56 -11.44 3.52 -4.65
C SER A 56 -10.30 3.95 -3.73
N LEU A 57 -10.61 4.23 -2.47
CA LEU A 57 -9.68 4.77 -1.48
C LEU A 57 -9.37 3.71 -0.45
N HIS A 58 -8.09 3.43 -0.24
CA HIS A 58 -7.62 2.52 0.79
C HIS A 58 -6.68 3.27 1.72
N THR A 59 -6.95 3.26 3.02
CA THR A 59 -6.18 4.05 3.99
C THR A 59 -5.15 3.17 4.69
N MET A 60 -3.88 3.60 4.67
CA MET A 60 -2.85 3.00 5.52
C MET A 60 -3.24 3.15 7.00
N ILE A 61 -3.14 2.08 7.77
CA ILE A 61 -3.32 2.08 9.23
C ILE A 61 -2.02 1.53 9.82
N ARG A 62 -1.09 2.45 10.10
CA ARG A 62 0.26 2.17 10.64
C ARG A 62 0.71 3.37 11.46
N LEU A 63 0.69 3.21 12.79
CA LEU A 63 0.87 4.32 13.75
C LEU A 63 2.28 4.91 13.77
N ARG A 64 3.31 4.10 13.51
CA ARG A 64 4.72 4.51 13.58
C ARG A 64 5.58 3.78 12.57
N ALA A 65 6.73 4.38 12.28
CA ALA A 65 7.78 3.75 11.49
C ALA A 65 8.49 2.64 12.29
N GLY A 66 9.35 1.88 11.61
CA GLY A 66 10.07 0.74 12.19
C GLY A 66 9.31 -0.57 12.02
N ASP A 67 9.36 -1.42 13.04
CA ASP A 67 8.75 -2.74 13.06
C ASP A 67 7.20 -2.72 12.94
N PHE A 68 6.64 -3.93 12.86
CA PHE A 68 5.20 -4.19 12.81
C PHE A 68 4.69 -4.87 14.08
N CYS A 69 5.45 -4.78 15.17
CA CYS A 69 5.15 -5.39 16.47
C CYS A 69 4.45 -4.37 17.36
N PHE A 70 3.12 -4.28 17.25
CA PHE A 70 2.33 -3.32 18.02
C PHE A 70 1.87 -3.90 19.35
N SER A 71 1.92 -3.07 20.39
CA SER A 71 1.30 -3.34 21.68
C SER A 71 -0.23 -3.36 21.59
N GLU A 72 -0.92 -3.96 22.56
CA GLU A 72 -2.39 -3.94 22.58
C GLU A 72 -2.98 -2.52 22.55
N LYS A 73 -2.32 -1.55 23.20
CA LYS A 73 -2.72 -0.13 23.18
C LYS A 73 -2.59 0.49 21.79
N GLU A 74 -1.55 0.12 21.05
CA GLU A 74 -1.37 0.53 19.66
C GLU A 74 -2.42 -0.13 18.75
N ILE A 75 -2.75 -1.41 18.98
CA ILE A 75 -3.85 -2.07 18.24
C ILE A 75 -5.19 -1.37 18.51
N ASP A 76 -5.48 -0.97 19.74
CA ASP A 76 -6.70 -0.22 20.05
C ASP A 76 -6.73 1.16 19.36
N ALA A 77 -5.58 1.87 19.32
CA ALA A 77 -5.46 3.12 18.56
C ALA A 77 -5.63 2.92 17.04
N MET A 78 -5.12 1.82 16.48
CA MET A 78 -5.34 1.46 15.07
C MET A 78 -6.83 1.24 14.76
N LEU A 79 -7.60 0.65 15.69
CA LEU A 79 -9.05 0.48 15.52
C LEU A 79 -9.78 1.83 15.49
N TYR A 80 -9.36 2.78 16.33
CA TYR A 80 -9.88 4.15 16.28
C TYR A 80 -9.53 4.86 14.96
N ASP A 81 -8.30 4.72 14.46
CA ASP A 81 -7.93 5.26 13.15
C ASP A 81 -8.78 4.67 12.01
N ILE A 82 -9.18 3.40 12.10
CA ILE A 82 -10.10 2.77 11.14
C ILE A 82 -11.48 3.43 11.19
N GLU A 83 -12.01 3.74 12.37
CA GLU A 83 -13.28 4.48 12.52
C GLU A 83 -13.21 5.86 11.89
N VAL A 84 -12.11 6.59 12.14
CA VAL A 84 -11.88 7.91 11.57
C VAL A 84 -11.79 7.82 10.04
N ALA A 85 -11.03 6.86 9.51
CA ALA A 85 -10.89 6.65 8.07
C ALA A 85 -12.23 6.28 7.40
N TYR A 86 -13.02 5.42 8.05
CA TYR A 86 -14.38 5.07 7.61
C TYR A 86 -15.29 6.30 7.57
N ALA A 87 -15.30 7.11 8.63
CA ALA A 87 -16.11 8.33 8.69
C ALA A 87 -15.72 9.35 7.62
N MET A 88 -14.45 9.36 7.17
CA MET A 88 -13.97 10.21 6.08
C MET A 88 -14.22 9.61 4.68
N GLY A 89 -14.76 8.39 4.59
CA GLY A 89 -15.21 7.76 3.35
C GLY A 89 -14.19 6.88 2.65
N THR A 90 -13.29 6.23 3.40
CA THR A 90 -12.44 5.18 2.84
C THR A 90 -13.26 3.94 2.43
N HIS A 91 -12.76 3.17 1.46
CA HIS A 91 -13.39 1.93 0.97
C HIS A 91 -12.65 0.68 1.46
N GLY A 92 -11.40 0.84 1.91
CA GLY A 92 -10.61 -0.23 2.49
C GLY A 92 -9.49 0.30 3.38
N ILE A 93 -8.82 -0.61 4.05
CA ILE A 93 -7.67 -0.32 4.91
C ILE A 93 -6.48 -1.17 4.51
N VAL A 94 -5.29 -0.67 4.82
CA VAL A 94 -4.02 -1.37 4.61
C VAL A 94 -3.31 -1.50 5.94
N ILE A 95 -2.97 -2.74 6.33
CA ILE A 95 -2.38 -3.07 7.64
C ILE A 95 -1.29 -4.12 7.50
N GLY A 96 -0.48 -4.28 8.54
CA GLY A 96 0.22 -5.52 8.78
C GLY A 96 0.78 -5.53 10.19
N VAL A 97 0.53 -6.63 10.90
CA VAL A 97 0.88 -6.79 12.31
C VAL A 97 1.60 -8.12 12.46
N LEU A 98 2.83 -8.04 12.96
CA LEU A 98 3.68 -9.19 13.20
C LEU A 98 3.95 -9.35 14.71
N LYS A 99 4.48 -10.50 15.08
CA LYS A 99 5.13 -10.75 16.36
C LYS A 99 6.64 -10.52 16.21
N SER A 100 7.35 -10.51 17.34
CA SER A 100 8.80 -10.31 17.37
C SER A 100 9.61 -11.40 16.66
N ASP A 101 9.00 -12.55 16.37
CA ASP A 101 9.58 -13.64 15.57
C ASP A 101 9.22 -13.54 14.07
N PHE A 102 8.70 -12.39 13.64
CA PHE A 102 8.23 -12.10 12.27
C PHE A 102 7.01 -12.90 11.80
N THR A 103 6.43 -13.77 12.63
CA THR A 103 5.16 -14.43 12.30
C THR A 103 4.01 -13.44 12.39
N ILE A 104 2.93 -13.69 11.67
CA ILE A 104 1.73 -12.83 11.72
C ILE A 104 1.13 -12.89 13.12
N ASN A 105 0.78 -11.73 13.69
CA ASN A 105 0.00 -11.69 14.93
C ASN A 105 -1.47 -11.98 14.61
N THR A 106 -1.81 -13.27 14.55
CA THR A 106 -3.15 -13.76 14.18
C THR A 106 -4.27 -13.09 14.97
N ARG A 107 -4.13 -12.99 16.31
CA ARG A 107 -5.14 -12.38 17.17
C ARG A 107 -5.39 -10.92 16.83
N ALA A 108 -4.33 -10.14 16.63
CA ALA A 108 -4.46 -8.72 16.29
C ALA A 108 -5.04 -8.53 14.88
N VAL A 109 -4.58 -9.30 13.90
CA VAL A 109 -5.10 -9.23 12.53
C VAL A 109 -6.56 -9.67 12.47
N GLU A 110 -6.95 -10.74 13.14
CA GLU A 110 -8.35 -11.18 13.21
C GLU A 110 -9.26 -10.12 13.85
N LYS A 111 -8.80 -9.48 14.93
CA LYS A 111 -9.51 -8.36 15.58
C LYS A 111 -9.76 -7.22 14.59
N ILE A 112 -8.71 -6.80 13.86
CA ILE A 112 -8.78 -5.71 12.87
C ILE A 112 -9.68 -6.09 11.69
N VAL A 113 -9.51 -7.29 11.11
CA VAL A 113 -10.29 -7.73 9.94
C VAL A 113 -11.76 -7.89 10.30
N THR A 114 -12.07 -8.46 11.47
CA THR A 114 -13.45 -8.56 11.97
C THR A 114 -14.07 -7.17 12.13
N TYR A 115 -13.30 -6.19 12.63
CA TYR A 115 -13.76 -4.82 12.78
C TYR A 115 -14.01 -4.14 11.43
N ALA A 116 -13.05 -4.21 10.50
CA ALA A 116 -13.17 -3.67 9.14
C ALA A 116 -14.36 -4.26 8.39
N LYS A 117 -14.63 -5.57 8.56
CA LYS A 117 -15.78 -6.25 7.95
C LYS A 117 -17.12 -5.70 8.45
N LYS A 118 -17.24 -5.32 9.73
CA LYS A 118 -18.47 -4.68 10.26
C LYS A 118 -18.75 -3.35 9.57
N LEU A 119 -17.71 -2.66 9.11
CA LEU A 119 -17.77 -1.40 8.37
C LEU A 119 -17.81 -1.60 6.84
N SER A 120 -17.89 -2.84 6.36
CA SER A 120 -17.82 -3.19 4.93
C SER A 120 -16.56 -2.69 4.21
N LEU A 121 -15.44 -2.65 4.93
CA LEU A 121 -14.14 -2.24 4.38
C LEU A 121 -13.34 -3.45 3.88
N GLU A 122 -12.71 -3.31 2.71
CA GLU A 122 -11.70 -4.27 2.27
C GLU A 122 -10.42 -4.16 3.12
N VAL A 123 -9.69 -5.27 3.28
CA VAL A 123 -8.40 -5.28 3.99
C VAL A 123 -7.29 -5.76 3.05
N THR A 124 -6.26 -4.94 2.89
CA THR A 124 -4.98 -5.32 2.28
C THR A 124 -3.94 -5.56 3.38
N PHE A 125 -3.23 -6.68 3.34
CA PHE A 125 -2.05 -6.90 4.17
C PHE A 125 -0.81 -6.39 3.44
N HIS A 126 -0.10 -5.42 4.01
CA HIS A 126 1.02 -4.75 3.35
C HIS A 126 2.33 -5.54 3.40
N ARG A 127 3.43 -4.89 3.01
CA ARG A 127 4.78 -5.47 2.90
C ARG A 127 5.41 -6.01 4.19
N ALA A 128 4.78 -5.90 5.35
CA ALA A 128 5.13 -6.78 6.49
C ALA A 128 5.12 -8.27 6.09
N PHE A 129 4.30 -8.64 5.09
CA PHE A 129 4.31 -9.97 4.49
C PHE A 129 5.68 -10.38 3.95
N ASP A 130 6.47 -9.46 3.39
CA ASP A 130 7.77 -9.77 2.81
C ASP A 130 8.81 -10.22 3.85
N SER A 131 8.55 -9.97 5.14
CA SER A 131 9.45 -10.31 6.26
C SER A 131 9.08 -11.61 6.99
N VAL A 132 7.97 -12.27 6.63
CA VAL A 132 7.53 -13.48 7.34
C VAL A 132 8.44 -14.67 7.01
N PRO A 133 8.76 -15.57 7.98
CA PRO A 133 9.64 -16.71 7.73
C PRO A 133 9.02 -17.77 6.81
N ASP A 134 7.77 -18.15 7.05
CA ASP A 134 7.01 -19.08 6.20
C ASP A 134 5.89 -18.34 5.47
N ILE A 135 6.17 -18.04 4.20
CA ILE A 135 5.27 -17.28 3.33
C ILE A 135 4.01 -18.08 2.97
N ARG A 136 4.10 -19.43 2.88
CA ARG A 136 2.95 -20.27 2.52
C ARG A 136 1.98 -20.41 3.68
N GLU A 137 2.51 -20.56 4.89
CA GLU A 137 1.71 -20.53 6.11
C GLU A 137 1.05 -19.17 6.27
N ALA A 138 1.82 -18.08 6.13
CA ALA A 138 1.30 -16.72 6.20
C ALA A 138 0.19 -16.45 5.17
N LEU A 139 0.36 -16.89 3.92
CA LEU A 139 -0.65 -16.77 2.87
C LEU A 139 -1.93 -17.54 3.23
N SER A 140 -1.82 -18.77 3.70
CA SER A 140 -2.96 -19.60 4.08
C SER A 140 -3.73 -18.97 5.25
N LEU A 141 -3.01 -18.48 6.25
CA LEU A 141 -3.58 -17.75 7.38
C LEU A 141 -4.37 -16.51 6.92
N LEU A 142 -3.81 -15.70 6.02
CA LEU A 142 -4.48 -14.48 5.54
C LEU A 142 -5.73 -14.80 4.71
N ILE A 143 -5.74 -15.92 3.97
CA ILE A 143 -6.94 -16.44 3.28
C ILE A 143 -8.02 -16.82 4.30
N ASP A 144 -7.66 -17.52 5.37
CA ASP A 144 -8.60 -17.95 6.41
C ASP A 144 -9.21 -16.75 7.14
N LEU A 145 -8.38 -15.75 7.44
CA LEU A 145 -8.79 -14.47 8.03
C LEU A 145 -9.59 -13.58 7.08
N LYS A 146 -9.81 -13.99 5.82
CA LYS A 146 -10.57 -13.23 4.80
C LYS A 146 -9.95 -11.88 4.45
N VAL A 147 -8.63 -11.78 4.48
CA VAL A 147 -7.92 -10.64 3.89
C VAL A 147 -8.13 -10.66 2.38
N LYS A 148 -8.41 -9.49 1.80
CA LYS A 148 -8.76 -9.35 0.39
C LYS A 148 -7.53 -9.43 -0.50
N ARG A 149 -6.43 -8.81 -0.06
CA ARG A 149 -5.23 -8.59 -0.89
C ARG A 149 -3.95 -8.62 -0.07
N ILE A 150 -2.85 -9.06 -0.67
CA ILE A 150 -1.50 -8.97 -0.12
C ILE A 150 -0.65 -8.09 -1.04
N LEU A 151 0.00 -7.08 -0.48
CA LEU A 151 1.03 -6.30 -1.16
C LEU A 151 2.40 -6.88 -0.83
N THR A 152 3.15 -7.29 -1.86
CA THR A 152 4.43 -8.00 -1.71
C THR A 152 5.41 -7.64 -2.81
N SER A 153 6.70 -7.66 -2.50
CA SER A 153 7.79 -7.64 -3.46
C SER A 153 8.38 -9.04 -3.71
N GLY A 154 7.72 -10.10 -3.23
CA GLY A 154 8.24 -11.46 -3.25
C GLY A 154 9.46 -11.63 -2.35
N SER A 155 9.45 -11.00 -1.17
CA SER A 155 10.56 -11.05 -0.19
C SER A 155 11.93 -10.65 -0.77
N LYS A 156 11.92 -9.70 -1.71
CA LYS A 156 13.10 -9.05 -2.31
C LYS A 156 13.01 -7.53 -2.19
N ASN A 157 14.06 -6.82 -2.59
CA ASN A 157 14.03 -5.35 -2.52
C ASN A 157 13.02 -4.77 -3.51
N THR A 158 12.92 -5.36 -4.71
CA THR A 158 11.98 -4.95 -5.75
C THR A 158 11.12 -6.13 -6.22
N ALA A 159 9.91 -5.84 -6.72
CA ALA A 159 9.00 -6.88 -7.18
C ALA A 159 9.55 -7.68 -8.38
N ILE A 160 10.38 -7.04 -9.22
CA ILE A 160 11.01 -7.73 -10.36
C ILE A 160 12.04 -8.76 -9.90
N GLU A 161 12.78 -8.49 -8.82
CA GLU A 161 13.68 -9.48 -8.21
C GLU A 161 12.91 -10.64 -7.59
N GLY A 162 11.75 -10.37 -6.98
CA GLY A 162 10.90 -11.38 -6.35
C GLY A 162 9.85 -12.02 -7.26
N VAL A 163 9.93 -11.76 -8.57
CA VAL A 163 8.89 -12.12 -9.55
C VAL A 163 8.53 -13.61 -9.53
N GLU A 164 9.51 -14.49 -9.31
CA GLU A 164 9.29 -15.93 -9.28
C GLU A 164 8.47 -16.36 -8.04
N LEU A 165 8.74 -15.75 -6.89
CA LEU A 165 7.94 -16.00 -5.69
C LEU A 165 6.53 -15.40 -5.84
N ILE A 166 6.39 -14.21 -6.43
CA ILE A 166 5.07 -13.61 -6.70
C ILE A 166 4.23 -14.52 -7.61
N ARG A 167 4.84 -15.12 -8.64
CA ARG A 167 4.19 -16.13 -9.50
C ARG A 167 3.66 -17.31 -8.68
N GLN A 168 4.52 -17.90 -7.85
CA GLN A 168 4.16 -19.03 -7.00
C GLN A 168 3.04 -18.68 -6.00
N LEU A 169 3.06 -17.47 -5.43
CA LEU A 169 2.01 -16.99 -4.54
C LEU A 169 0.68 -16.81 -5.26
N ASN A 170 0.69 -16.25 -6.47
CA ASN A 170 -0.52 -16.09 -7.27
C ASN A 170 -1.14 -17.45 -7.65
N GLU A 171 -0.30 -18.42 -8.03
CA GLU A 171 -0.72 -19.80 -8.30
C GLU A 171 -1.30 -20.48 -7.05
N PHE A 172 -0.60 -20.38 -5.92
CA PHE A 172 -1.07 -20.96 -4.66
C PHE A 172 -2.36 -20.29 -4.18
N ALA A 173 -2.47 -18.96 -4.30
CA ALA A 173 -3.67 -18.22 -3.91
C ALA A 173 -4.89 -18.72 -4.69
N ALA A 174 -4.73 -19.07 -5.97
CA ALA A 174 -5.78 -19.62 -6.82
C ALA A 174 -7.08 -18.79 -6.80
N GLY A 175 -6.95 -17.47 -6.71
CA GLY A 175 -8.07 -16.52 -6.64
C GLY A 175 -8.76 -16.38 -5.27
N ARG A 176 -8.29 -17.08 -4.23
CA ARG A 176 -8.83 -16.97 -2.86
C ARG A 176 -8.44 -15.67 -2.16
N ILE A 177 -7.32 -15.09 -2.56
CA ILE A 177 -6.79 -13.79 -2.12
C ILE A 177 -6.05 -13.15 -3.30
N GLU A 178 -6.12 -11.82 -3.42
CA GLU A 178 -5.44 -11.09 -4.49
C GLU A 178 -3.97 -10.88 -4.14
N ILE A 179 -3.06 -11.23 -5.05
CA ILE A 179 -1.64 -10.89 -4.93
C ILE A 179 -1.37 -9.63 -5.73
N MET A 180 -0.86 -8.61 -5.03
CA MET A 180 -0.49 -7.31 -5.59
C MET A 180 1.01 -7.11 -5.52
N ALA A 181 1.65 -6.99 -6.69
CA ALA A 181 3.08 -6.70 -6.74
C ALA A 181 3.34 -5.23 -6.43
N GLY A 182 4.32 -4.97 -5.57
CA GLY A 182 4.79 -3.62 -5.27
C GLY A 182 6.25 -3.57 -4.87
N SER A 183 6.77 -2.36 -4.72
CA SER A 183 8.20 -2.02 -4.64
C SER A 183 8.91 -2.01 -6.00
N GLY A 184 9.35 -0.81 -6.41
CA GLY A 184 10.15 -0.61 -7.64
C GLY A 184 9.37 -0.71 -8.95
N ILE A 185 8.05 -0.83 -8.93
CA ILE A 185 7.22 -0.89 -10.14
C ILE A 185 7.29 0.44 -10.91
N ASN A 186 7.53 0.34 -12.22
CA ASN A 186 7.54 1.47 -13.14
C ASN A 186 7.24 1.01 -14.57
N ALA A 187 7.19 1.95 -15.52
CA ALA A 187 6.81 1.67 -16.90
C ALA A 187 7.72 0.67 -17.65
N SER A 188 8.99 0.54 -17.26
CA SER A 188 9.92 -0.37 -17.95
C SER A 188 9.83 -1.81 -17.49
N ASN A 189 9.30 -2.09 -16.29
CA ASN A 189 9.27 -3.45 -15.73
C ASN A 189 7.87 -4.02 -15.54
N VAL A 190 6.81 -3.20 -15.55
CA VAL A 190 5.46 -3.66 -15.18
C VAL A 190 4.93 -4.75 -16.11
N SER A 191 5.18 -4.65 -17.42
CA SER A 191 4.67 -5.62 -18.39
C SER A 191 5.35 -6.98 -18.21
N GLU A 192 6.64 -7.03 -17.90
CA GLU A 192 7.34 -8.27 -17.58
C GLU A 192 6.76 -8.91 -16.31
N ILE A 193 6.58 -8.13 -15.25
CA ILE A 193 6.05 -8.62 -13.97
C ILE A 193 4.65 -9.22 -14.18
N ILE A 194 3.76 -8.53 -14.89
CA ILE A 194 2.40 -9.03 -15.19
C ILE A 194 2.48 -10.34 -15.99
N ASN A 195 3.28 -10.38 -17.04
CA ASN A 195 3.38 -11.54 -17.92
C ASN A 195 3.96 -12.77 -17.20
N ARG A 196 4.95 -12.58 -16.32
CA ARG A 196 5.61 -13.68 -15.61
C ARG A 196 4.81 -14.19 -14.40
N THR A 197 4.03 -13.34 -13.76
CA THR A 197 3.32 -13.69 -12.52
C THR A 197 1.84 -14.00 -12.74
N GLY A 198 1.24 -13.45 -13.80
CA GLY A 198 -0.19 -13.55 -14.07
C GLY A 198 -1.09 -12.78 -13.10
N ILE A 199 -0.52 -11.91 -12.24
CA ILE A 199 -1.28 -11.06 -11.31
C ILE A 199 -2.10 -10.00 -12.06
N LYS A 200 -3.07 -9.43 -11.36
CA LYS A 200 -3.93 -8.35 -11.89
C LYS A 200 -3.81 -7.05 -11.12
N ASP A 201 -3.19 -7.06 -9.94
CA ASP A 201 -3.07 -5.89 -9.09
C ASP A 201 -1.61 -5.45 -9.02
N ILE A 202 -1.38 -4.16 -9.26
CA ILE A 202 -0.08 -3.52 -9.27
C ILE A 202 -0.11 -2.31 -8.35
N HIS A 203 0.90 -2.16 -7.52
CA HIS A 203 1.09 -1.03 -6.62
C HIS A 203 2.36 -0.26 -6.98
N ALA A 204 2.24 1.05 -7.16
CA ALA A 204 3.39 1.91 -7.48
C ALA A 204 3.33 3.27 -6.78
N SER A 205 4.50 3.84 -6.45
CA SER A 205 4.59 5.21 -5.95
C SER A 205 4.73 6.25 -7.05
N VAL A 206 5.48 5.92 -8.12
CA VAL A 206 5.79 6.78 -9.28
C VAL A 206 6.11 8.23 -8.91
N GLY A 207 6.81 8.40 -7.79
CA GLY A 207 7.10 9.70 -7.20
C GLY A 207 8.20 10.47 -7.92
N GLU A 208 8.21 11.77 -7.69
CA GLU A 208 9.30 12.69 -7.99
C GLU A 208 9.53 13.65 -6.82
N LYS A 209 10.79 14.07 -6.71
CA LYS A 209 11.23 15.00 -5.68
C LYS A 209 10.99 16.43 -6.16
N VAL A 210 10.30 17.23 -5.37
CA VAL A 210 10.00 18.64 -5.65
C VAL A 210 10.62 19.50 -4.59
N ASN A 211 11.43 20.48 -4.99
CA ASN A 211 11.96 21.50 -4.10
C ASN A 211 11.50 22.88 -4.56
N LYS A 212 10.74 23.58 -3.72
CA LYS A 212 10.26 24.94 -3.99
C LYS A 212 11.10 26.02 -3.31
N PHE A 213 11.98 25.63 -2.38
CA PHE A 213 12.86 26.56 -1.68
C PHE A 213 14.16 26.78 -2.44
N LYS A 214 14.73 27.98 -2.28
CA LYS A 214 16.17 28.21 -2.54
C LYS A 214 16.98 27.53 -1.42
N GLN A 215 18.21 27.10 -1.72
CA GLN A 215 19.08 26.37 -0.77
C GLN A 215 19.08 26.98 0.64
N THR A 216 19.00 26.11 1.64
CA THR A 216 19.01 26.47 3.06
C THR A 216 19.89 25.48 3.83
N LEU A 217 20.56 25.97 4.87
CA LEU A 217 21.46 25.20 5.73
C LEU A 217 20.78 24.68 7.00
N LEU A 218 19.51 25.03 7.22
CA LEU A 218 18.74 24.61 8.38
C LEU A 218 18.40 23.11 8.28
N LYS A 219 18.36 22.43 9.42
CA LYS A 219 17.93 21.02 9.52
C LYS A 219 16.66 20.96 10.34
N LEU A 220 15.65 20.26 9.83
CA LEU A 220 14.43 19.93 10.56
C LEU A 220 14.43 18.43 10.81
N GLY A 221 14.54 18.02 12.08
CA GLY A 221 14.69 16.62 12.45
C GLY A 221 16.13 16.10 12.35
N ALA A 222 16.29 14.78 12.43
CA ALA A 222 17.59 14.17 12.69
C ALA A 222 18.58 14.23 11.50
N GLU A 223 18.13 14.23 10.24
CA GLU A 223 19.04 13.80 9.15
C GLU A 223 19.10 14.61 7.84
N SER A 224 18.35 15.71 7.63
CA SER A 224 18.55 16.45 6.37
C SER A 224 18.25 17.95 6.41
N SER A 225 19.05 18.72 5.66
CA SER A 225 18.73 20.09 5.23
C SER A 225 17.96 20.10 3.90
N ASP A 226 17.36 18.97 3.54
CA ASP A 226 16.58 18.79 2.33
C ASP A 226 15.11 19.14 2.60
N PHE A 227 14.67 20.27 2.07
CA PHE A 227 13.29 20.76 2.19
C PHE A 227 12.41 20.36 1.01
N SER A 228 12.87 19.40 0.20
CA SER A 228 12.01 18.83 -0.82
C SER A 228 10.91 17.96 -0.20
N TYR A 229 9.84 17.80 -0.96
CA TYR A 229 8.80 16.81 -0.69
C TYR A 229 8.66 15.89 -1.91
N GLN A 230 8.03 14.73 -1.69
CA GLN A 230 7.70 13.80 -2.77
C GLN A 230 6.28 14.08 -3.27
N ARG A 231 6.06 14.03 -4.58
CA ARG A 231 4.72 13.97 -5.17
C ARG A 231 4.67 12.91 -6.25
N THR A 232 3.49 12.40 -6.57
CA THR A 232 3.28 11.59 -7.77
C THR A 232 3.68 12.38 -9.02
N SER A 233 4.50 11.77 -9.88
CA SER A 233 4.90 12.37 -11.16
C SER A 233 3.85 12.07 -12.23
N LEU A 234 3.27 13.12 -12.83
CA LEU A 234 2.30 12.99 -13.91
C LEU A 234 2.88 12.21 -15.11
N GLU A 235 4.13 12.49 -15.46
CA GLU A 235 4.82 11.81 -16.57
C GLU A 235 5.00 10.32 -16.28
N LYS A 236 5.57 9.97 -15.12
CA LYS A 236 5.82 8.57 -14.76
C LYS A 236 4.52 7.78 -14.61
N LEU A 237 3.49 8.38 -14.01
CA LEU A 237 2.19 7.73 -13.87
C LEU A 237 1.51 7.52 -15.24
N THR A 238 1.61 8.49 -16.15
CA THR A 238 1.10 8.35 -17.53
C THR A 238 1.81 7.21 -18.26
N ALA A 239 3.15 7.16 -18.18
CA ALA A 239 3.94 6.11 -18.80
C ALA A 239 3.58 4.73 -18.21
N LEU A 240 3.48 4.63 -16.89
CA LEU A 240 3.08 3.40 -16.22
C LEU A 240 1.67 2.97 -16.63
N LYS A 241 0.71 3.90 -16.68
CA LYS A 241 -0.67 3.62 -17.10
C LYS A 241 -0.72 3.06 -18.52
N ARG A 242 0.07 3.60 -19.45
CA ARG A 242 0.17 3.08 -20.82
C ARG A 242 0.77 1.67 -20.88
N ALA A 243 1.76 1.38 -20.03
CA ALA A 243 2.42 0.08 -20.01
C ALA A 243 1.58 -1.06 -19.40
N VAL A 244 0.48 -0.74 -18.69
CA VAL A 244 -0.46 -1.72 -18.12
C VAL A 244 -1.75 -1.90 -18.93
N LEU A 245 -1.94 -1.12 -20.01
CA LEU A 245 -3.05 -1.25 -20.96
C LEU A 245 -2.74 -2.29 -22.04
#